data_AF-A0A933PNY6-F1
#
_entry.id   AF-A0A933PNY6-F1
#
_cell.length_a   1.000
_cell.length_b   1.000
_cell.length_c   1.000
_cell.angle_alpha   90.00
_cell.angle_beta   90.00
_cell.angle_gamma   90.00
#
_symmetry.space_group_name_H-M   'P 1'
#
loop_
_entity.id
_entity.type
_entity.pdbx_description
1 polymer ?
#
loop_
_entity_poly.entity_id
_entity_poly.type
_entity_poly.pdbx_seq_one_letter_code
_entity_poly.pdbx_strand_id
1 'polypeptide(L)' 'KEGALAIATMMNVTLSVDHRAVDGVLGAQYLAAFKALIEDPIRLML' A
#
# COMPACT_ATOMS: atom_id res chain seq x y z
N LYS A 1 -0.13 21.94 -5.67
CA LYS A 1 -0.19 21.55 -4.24
C LYS A 1 1.08 20.78 -3.87
N GLU A 2 2.25 21.27 -4.27
CA GLU A 2 3.52 20.60 -4.01
C GLU A 2 4.34 21.55 -3.15
N GLY A 3 4.67 21.13 -1.92
CA GLY A 3 5.48 21.90 -0.97
C GLY A 3 4.73 22.54 0.20
N ALA A 4 3.39 22.51 0.23
CA ALA A 4 2.64 22.98 1.41
C ALA A 4 2.52 21.86 2.45
N LEU A 5 3.00 22.12 3.67
CA LEU A 5 2.78 21.24 4.82
C LEU A 5 1.27 21.11 5.08
N ALA A 6 0.79 19.86 5.12
CA ALA A 6 -0.60 19.54 5.37
C ALA A 6 -0.69 18.40 6.40
N ILE A 7 -1.76 18.40 7.19
CA ILE A 7 -2.07 17.31 8.11
C ILE A 7 -2.75 16.19 7.30
N ALA A 8 -2.27 14.96 7.47
CA ALA A 8 -2.86 13.76 6.87
C ALA A 8 -3.06 12.69 7.96
N THR A 9 -4.12 11.90 7.80
CA THR A 9 -4.32 10.68 8.60
C THR A 9 -3.46 9.58 8.01
N MET A 10 -2.53 9.06 8.81
CA MET A 10 -1.59 8.02 8.39
C MET A 10 -1.93 6.68 9.04
N MET A 11 -1.72 5.59 8.32
CA MET A 11 -1.88 4.22 8.82
C MET A 11 -0.65 3.39 8.46
N ASN A 12 -0.14 2.64 9.45
CA ASN A 12 0.89 1.63 9.21
C ASN A 12 0.23 0.27 8.94
N VAL A 13 0.79 -0.47 8.00
CA VAL A 13 0.32 -1.81 7.62
C VAL A 13 1.50 -2.76 7.59
N THR A 14 1.35 -3.90 8.24
CA THR A 14 2.35 -4.96 8.27
C THR A 14 1.80 -6.18 7.56
N LEU A 15 2.54 -6.68 6.57
CA LEU A 15 2.25 -7.94 5.89
C LEU A 15 3.21 -9.02 6.38
N SER A 16 2.65 -10.13 6.88
CA SER A 16 3.39 -11.35 7.18
C SER A 16 3.16 -12.36 6.06
N VAL A 17 4.24 -12.92 5.51
CA VAL A 17 4.19 -13.92 4.44
C VAL A 17 5.08 -15.12 4.77
N ASP A 18 4.73 -16.29 4.23
CA ASP A 18 5.65 -17.42 4.19
C ASP A 18 6.68 -17.18 3.08
N HIS A 19 7.94 -16.95 3.46
CA HIS A 19 9.00 -16.61 2.51
C HIS A 19 9.38 -17.75 1.56
N ARG A 20 8.98 -18.99 1.86
CA ARG A 20 9.17 -20.11 0.93
C ARG A 20 8.25 -20.02 -0.28
N ALA A 21 7.10 -19.35 -0.11
CA ALA A 21 6.10 -19.17 -1.16
C ALA A 21 6.14 -17.76 -1.78
N VAL A 22 6.47 -16.74 -0.99
CA VAL A 22 6.44 -15.33 -1.41
C VAL A 22 7.78 -14.68 -1.11
N ASP A 23 8.47 -14.22 -2.13
CA ASP A 23 9.68 -13.44 -1.95
C ASP A 23 9.39 -11.98 -1.54
N GLY A 24 10.42 -11.26 -1.10
CA GLY A 24 10.30 -9.88 -0.67
C GLY A 24 9.86 -8.91 -1.77
N VAL A 25 10.17 -9.19 -3.04
CA VAL A 25 9.78 -8.32 -4.17
C VAL A 25 8.28 -8.43 -4.39
N LEU A 26 7.75 -9.65 -4.44
CA LEU A 26 6.32 -9.91 -4.58
C LEU A 26 5.54 -9.36 -3.37
N GLY A 27 6.06 -9.52 -2.15
CA GLY A 27 5.47 -8.92 -0.95
C GLY A 27 5.41 -7.39 -0.99
N ALA A 28 6.48 -6.74 -1.47
CA ALA A 28 6.53 -5.28 -1.64
C ALA A 28 5.56 -4.79 -2.73
N GLN A 29 5.48 -5.50 -3.85
CA GLN A 29 4.53 -5.19 -4.93
C GLN A 29 3.08 -5.31 -4.43
N TYR A 30 2.78 -6.34 -3.66
CA TYR A 30 1.47 -6.52 -3.06
C TYR A 30 1.12 -5.36 -2.12
N LEU A 31 2.01 -4.98 -1.20
CA LEU A 31 1.80 -3.84 -0.31
C LEU A 31 1.60 -2.51 -1.05
N ALA A 32 2.33 -2.31 -2.16
CA ALA A 32 2.16 -1.12 -2.99
C ALA A 32 0.79 -1.08 -3.68
N ALA A 33 0.33 -2.21 -4.23
CA ALA A 33 -1.01 -2.32 -4.82
C ALA A 33 -2.10 -2.12 -3.75
N PHE A 34 -1.94 -2.78 -2.59
CA PHE A 34 -2.85 -2.60 -1.46
C PHE A 34 -2.95 -1.14 -1.04
N LYS A 35 -1.82 -0.45 -0.86
CA LYS A 35 -1.78 0.98 -0.53
C LYS A 35 -2.58 1.81 -1.54
N ALA A 36 -2.36 1.59 -2.84
CA ALA A 36 -3.04 2.35 -3.89
C ALA A 36 -4.57 2.15 -3.88
N LEU A 37 -5.04 0.94 -3.56
CA LEU A 37 -6.47 0.64 -3.47
C LEU A 37 -7.11 1.25 -2.21
N ILE A 38 -6.39 1.32 -1.10
CA ILE A 38 -6.91 1.92 0.14
C ILE A 38 -6.88 3.45 0.08
N GLU A 39 -5.86 4.05 -0.54
CA GLU A 39 -5.77 5.51 -0.73
C GLU A 39 -6.76 6.02 -1.79
N ASP A 40 -7.17 5.18 -2.75
CA ASP A 40 -8.15 5.50 -3.79
C ASP A 40 -9.09 4.31 -4.08
N PRO A 41 -10.14 4.11 -3.26
CA PRO A 41 -11.02 2.94 -3.34
C PRO A 41 -11.81 2.80 -4.64
N ILE A 42 -11.96 3.87 -5.43
CA ILE A 42 -12.66 3.80 -6.73
C ILE A 42 -11.93 2.84 -7.68
N ARG A 43 -10.62 2.66 -7.53
CA ARG A 43 -9.82 1.70 -8.29
C ARG A 43 -10.25 0.25 -8.13
N LEU A 44 -11.04 -0.08 -7.10
CA LEU A 44 -11.62 -1.42 -6.92
C LEU A 44 -12.83 -1.70 -7.83
N MET A 45 -13.45 -0.66 -8.42
CA MET A 45 -14.70 -0.76 -9.18
C MET A 45 -14.53 -0.77 -10.71
N LEU A 46 -13.29 -0.62 -11.20
CA LEU A 46 -12.92 -0.62 -12.62
C LEU A 46 -12.33 -1.98 -13.02
#